data_AF-A0A949FA98-F1
#
_entry.id   AF-A0A949FA98-F1
#
_cell.length_a   1.000
_cell.length_b   1.000
_cell.length_c   1.000
_cell.angle_alpha   90.00
_cell.angle_beta   90.00
_cell.angle_gamma   90.00
#
_symmetry.space_group_name_H-M   'P 1'
#
loop_
_entity.id
_entity.type
_entity.pdbx_description
1 polymer ?
#
loop_
_entity_poly.entity_id
_entity_poly.type
_entity_poly.pdbx_seq_one_letter_code
_entity_poly.pdbx_strand_id
1 'polypeptide(L)'
;MKRLIIGLFLVAVALTLAFPDLARERYEQYVDIERPKPPSVVRMYVHDSDQIVNLSLEDYIVGVVAAEMPAEFHPEALKAQALCARTYMLKRLGAGGVANTIHPGADACDDPRHGQGWLSREQLRERWGTLDYYRYYYRIKKAVADTEGLVITHGGELIDPVYHSSCGGSTQHSEDVWQVALPYLRGVTCPHDHDPYPGDRKRFTLEQVDQALGTGLAAVAVSAGGNAKPIEVLEYTSTGRPKTLSVAGKTLPSTTIREKLGLRSTDFSAVIEDGHLELVTYGHGHGVGLCQWGANGLAKHGYDSEGIIGHYYMNVKVEPY
;
A
#
# COMPACT_ATOMS: atom_id res chain seq x y z
N MET A 1 -43.15 -27.11 -39.27
CA MET A 1 -42.35 -26.17 -38.45
C MET A 1 -42.01 -26.70 -37.06
N LYS A 2 -42.97 -27.05 -36.19
CA LYS A 2 -42.68 -27.52 -34.81
C LYS A 2 -41.73 -28.73 -34.71
N ARG A 3 -41.86 -29.74 -35.57
CA ARG A 3 -40.98 -30.93 -35.57
C ARG A 3 -39.54 -30.64 -36.02
N LEU A 4 -39.35 -29.67 -36.91
CA LEU A 4 -38.02 -29.26 -37.39
C LEU A 4 -37.25 -28.51 -36.29
N ILE A 5 -37.96 -27.66 -35.55
CA ILE A 5 -37.41 -26.89 -34.42
C ILE A 5 -36.99 -27.82 -33.28
N ILE A 6 -37.80 -28.83 -32.96
CA ILE A 6 -37.48 -29.83 -31.94
C ILE A 6 -36.25 -30.67 -32.36
N GLY A 7 -36.16 -31.05 -33.66
CA GLY A 7 -35.00 -31.77 -34.18
C GLY A 7 -33.70 -30.96 -34.09
N LEU A 8 -33.74 -29.68 -34.45
CA LEU A 8 -32.59 -28.76 -34.33
C LEU A 8 -32.16 -28.57 -32.87
N PHE A 9 -33.10 -28.47 -31.95
CA PHE A 9 -32.81 -28.34 -30.52
C PHE A 9 -32.10 -29.60 -29.97
N LEU A 10 -32.58 -30.79 -30.32
CA LEU A 10 -31.97 -32.05 -29.87
C LEU A 10 -30.55 -32.24 -30.42
N VAL A 11 -30.30 -31.81 -31.67
CA VAL A 11 -28.95 -31.84 -32.27
C VAL A 11 -28.01 -30.86 -31.55
N ALA A 12 -28.48 -29.66 -31.20
CA ALA A 12 -27.67 -28.69 -30.46
C ALA A 12 -27.28 -29.21 -29.08
N VAL A 13 -28.22 -29.84 -28.35
CA VAL A 13 -27.95 -30.45 -27.03
C VAL A 13 -26.96 -31.62 -27.15
N ALA A 14 -27.13 -32.48 -28.17
CA ALA A 14 -26.21 -33.58 -28.42
C ALA A 14 -24.79 -33.09 -28.75
N LEU A 15 -24.65 -32.01 -29.52
CA LEU A 15 -23.35 -31.39 -29.82
C LEU A 15 -22.68 -30.79 -28.58
N THR A 16 -23.43 -30.14 -27.68
CA THR A 16 -22.88 -29.61 -26.42
C THR A 16 -22.42 -30.69 -25.46
N LEU A 17 -23.08 -31.86 -25.45
CA LEU A 17 -22.69 -32.98 -24.60
C LEU A 17 -21.52 -33.79 -25.19
N ALA A 18 -21.43 -33.88 -26.53
CA ALA A 18 -20.36 -34.60 -27.22
C ALA A 18 -19.05 -33.81 -27.32
N PHE A 19 -19.12 -32.48 -27.27
CA PHE A 19 -17.96 -31.59 -27.40
C PHE A 19 -17.96 -30.51 -26.30
N PRO A 20 -17.79 -30.89 -25.02
CA PRO A 20 -17.84 -29.95 -23.90
C PRO A 20 -16.77 -28.85 -24.02
N ASP A 21 -15.60 -29.18 -24.56
CA ASP A 21 -14.50 -28.20 -24.75
C ASP A 21 -14.81 -27.17 -25.84
N LEU A 22 -15.47 -27.57 -26.93
CA LEU A 22 -15.86 -26.67 -28.02
C LEU A 22 -17.03 -25.76 -27.60
N ALA A 23 -17.95 -26.29 -26.77
CA ALA A 23 -19.00 -25.51 -26.16
C ALA A 23 -18.44 -24.53 -25.12
N ARG A 24 -17.39 -24.92 -24.39
CA ARG A 24 -16.66 -24.06 -23.44
C ARG A 24 -15.90 -22.94 -24.17
N GLU A 25 -15.15 -23.24 -25.22
CA GLU A 25 -14.50 -22.22 -26.06
C GLU A 25 -15.51 -21.24 -26.66
N ARG A 26 -16.65 -21.72 -27.16
CA ARG A 26 -17.72 -20.84 -27.66
C ARG A 26 -18.39 -20.03 -26.57
N TYR A 27 -18.55 -20.58 -25.36
CA TYR A 27 -19.11 -19.88 -24.21
C TYR A 27 -18.13 -18.82 -23.69
N GLU A 28 -16.83 -19.14 -23.60
CA GLU A 28 -15.77 -18.17 -23.28
C GLU A 28 -15.68 -17.06 -24.35
N GLN A 29 -15.88 -17.40 -25.63
CA GLN A 29 -15.94 -16.42 -26.71
C GLN A 29 -17.21 -15.55 -26.70
N TYR A 30 -18.32 -16.04 -26.13
CA TYR A 30 -19.59 -15.28 -25.99
C TYR A 30 -19.70 -14.52 -24.66
N VAL A 31 -18.91 -14.91 -23.65
CA VAL A 31 -18.77 -14.23 -22.35
C VAL A 31 -17.56 -13.27 -22.37
N ASP A 32 -17.21 -12.75 -23.54
CA ASP A 32 -16.56 -11.44 -23.67
C ASP A 32 -17.64 -10.36 -23.46
N ILE A 33 -18.33 -10.42 -22.31
CA ILE A 33 -19.19 -9.35 -21.83
C ILE A 33 -18.23 -8.21 -21.52
N GLU A 34 -18.15 -7.22 -22.42
CA GLU A 34 -17.49 -5.91 -22.30
C GLU A 34 -16.83 -5.66 -20.94
N ARG A 35 -15.76 -6.40 -20.62
CA ARG A 35 -14.94 -6.03 -19.47
C ARG A 35 -14.27 -4.75 -19.91
N PRO A 36 -14.42 -3.63 -19.16
CA PRO A 36 -13.74 -2.40 -19.53
C PRO A 36 -12.26 -2.73 -19.66
N LYS A 37 -11.71 -2.59 -20.87
CA LYS A 37 -10.28 -2.81 -21.06
C LYS A 37 -9.56 -1.87 -20.11
N PRO A 38 -8.59 -2.36 -19.32
CA PRO A 38 -7.90 -1.50 -18.39
C PRO A 38 -7.30 -0.33 -19.17
N PRO A 39 -7.41 0.91 -18.65
CA PRO A 39 -6.74 2.04 -19.25
C PRO A 39 -5.26 1.70 -19.42
N SER A 40 -4.82 1.71 -20.67
CA SER A 40 -3.48 1.24 -21.04
C SER A 40 -2.41 2.30 -20.81
N VAL A 41 -2.81 3.54 -20.53
CA VAL A 41 -1.93 4.69 -20.36
C VAL A 41 -2.18 5.36 -19.02
N VAL A 42 -1.10 5.64 -18.30
CA VAL A 42 -1.08 6.46 -17.08
C VAL A 42 -0.42 7.80 -17.43
N ARG A 43 -1.14 8.91 -17.21
CA ARG A 43 -0.58 10.26 -17.33
C ARG A 43 0.12 10.61 -16.01
N MET A 44 1.43 10.55 -16.02
CA MET A 44 2.25 10.69 -14.82
C MET A 44 2.89 12.08 -14.78
N TYR A 45 2.60 12.87 -13.75
CA TYR A 45 3.31 14.11 -13.48
C TYR A 45 4.65 13.82 -12.79
N VAL A 46 5.73 14.41 -13.30
CA VAL A 46 7.10 14.25 -12.77
C VAL A 46 7.56 15.60 -12.24
N HIS A 47 7.81 15.70 -10.94
CA HIS A 47 8.15 16.97 -10.28
C HIS A 47 9.49 17.54 -10.75
N ASP A 48 10.49 16.68 -10.97
CA ASP A 48 11.84 17.12 -11.36
C ASP A 48 11.86 17.85 -12.70
N SER A 49 10.99 17.48 -13.64
CA SER A 49 10.92 18.06 -14.99
C SER A 49 9.73 19.00 -15.20
N ASP A 50 8.78 19.06 -14.27
CA ASP A 50 7.51 19.78 -14.39
C ASP A 50 6.72 19.37 -15.65
N GLN A 51 6.65 18.05 -15.89
CA GLN A 51 6.02 17.50 -17.10
C GLN A 51 5.08 16.34 -16.80
N ILE A 52 4.05 16.20 -17.64
CA ILE A 52 3.21 15.01 -17.70
C ILE A 52 3.75 14.10 -18.80
N VAL A 53 4.13 12.88 -18.42
CA VAL A 53 4.56 11.82 -19.33
C VAL A 53 3.49 10.74 -19.43
N ASN A 54 3.33 10.18 -20.63
CA ASN A 54 2.39 9.09 -20.88
C ASN A 54 3.14 7.76 -20.81
N LEU A 55 2.76 6.90 -19.87
CA LEU A 55 3.38 5.60 -19.65
C LEU A 55 2.39 4.49 -19.92
N SER A 56 2.84 3.34 -20.42
CA SER A 56 2.01 2.14 -20.31
C SER A 56 1.74 1.84 -18.83
N LEU A 57 0.61 1.24 -18.50
CA LEU A 57 0.33 0.83 -17.11
C LEU A 57 1.50 0.00 -16.56
N GLU A 58 1.98 -0.98 -17.31
CA GLU A 58 3.05 -1.87 -16.87
C GLU A 58 4.39 -1.13 -16.67
N ASP A 59 4.76 -0.18 -17.53
CA ASP A 59 5.96 0.65 -17.32
C ASP A 59 5.82 1.56 -16.10
N TYR A 60 4.61 2.08 -15.84
CA TYR A 60 4.31 2.82 -14.62
C TYR A 60 4.52 1.92 -13.39
N ILE A 61 3.97 0.70 -13.39
CA ILE A 61 4.13 -0.26 -12.28
C ILE A 61 5.59 -0.64 -12.05
N VAL A 62 6.41 -0.81 -13.10
CA VAL A 62 7.86 -1.01 -12.92
C VAL A 62 8.50 0.13 -12.13
N GLY A 63 8.18 1.38 -12.48
CA GLY A 63 8.70 2.56 -11.78
C GLY A 63 8.21 2.65 -10.33
N VAL A 64 6.96 2.26 -10.05
CA VAL A 64 6.43 2.19 -8.69
C VAL A 64 7.15 1.13 -7.86
N VAL A 65 7.23 -0.12 -8.33
CA VAL A 65 7.89 -1.19 -7.58
C VAL A 65 9.35 -0.85 -7.29
N ALA A 66 10.04 -0.21 -8.24
CA ALA A 66 11.42 0.24 -8.06
C ALA A 66 11.59 1.40 -7.06
N ALA A 67 10.57 2.23 -6.91
CA ALA A 67 10.56 3.31 -5.93
C ALA A 67 10.23 2.81 -4.52
N GLU A 68 9.32 1.84 -4.42
CA GLU A 68 8.69 1.42 -3.18
C GLU A 68 9.39 0.25 -2.48
N MET A 69 10.05 -0.64 -3.24
CA MET A 69 10.71 -1.83 -2.69
C MET A 69 12.18 -1.94 -3.10
N PRO A 70 13.06 -2.40 -2.20
CA PRO A 70 14.42 -2.77 -2.59
C PRO A 70 14.39 -3.88 -3.65
N ALA A 71 15.14 -3.69 -4.74
CA ALA A 71 15.13 -4.60 -5.89
C ALA A 71 15.65 -6.01 -5.54
N GLU A 72 16.40 -6.14 -4.46
CA GLU A 72 16.95 -7.37 -3.92
C GLU A 72 15.91 -8.23 -3.19
N PHE A 73 14.75 -7.67 -2.86
CA PHE A 73 13.68 -8.41 -2.19
C PHE A 73 13.22 -9.60 -3.03
N HIS A 74 12.74 -10.62 -2.35
CA HIS A 74 12.33 -11.88 -2.99
C HIS A 74 11.36 -11.64 -4.16
N PRO A 75 11.48 -12.36 -5.28
CA PRO A 75 10.62 -12.13 -6.45
C PRO A 75 9.12 -12.15 -6.13
N GLU A 76 8.67 -13.07 -5.28
CA GLU A 76 7.25 -13.13 -4.85
C GLU A 76 6.80 -11.90 -4.05
N ALA A 77 7.71 -11.25 -3.30
CA ALA A 77 7.39 -9.99 -2.63
C ALA A 77 7.29 -8.83 -3.63
N LEU A 78 8.16 -8.79 -4.64
CA LEU A 78 8.08 -7.81 -5.74
C LEU A 78 6.78 -7.98 -6.54
N LYS A 79 6.36 -9.23 -6.79
CA LYS A 79 5.07 -9.55 -7.42
C LYS A 79 3.88 -9.09 -6.58
N ALA A 80 3.89 -9.33 -5.26
CA ALA A 80 2.84 -8.85 -4.37
C ALA A 80 2.71 -7.31 -4.39
N GLN A 81 3.84 -6.58 -4.45
CA GLN A 81 3.82 -5.13 -4.60
C GLN A 81 3.32 -4.68 -5.98
N ALA A 82 3.66 -5.41 -7.05
CA ALA A 82 3.12 -5.14 -8.38
C ALA A 82 1.59 -5.28 -8.40
N LEU A 83 1.04 -6.32 -7.76
CA LEU A 83 -0.41 -6.51 -7.59
C LEU A 83 -1.04 -5.34 -6.83
N CYS A 84 -0.43 -4.89 -5.73
CA CYS A 84 -0.91 -3.75 -4.96
C CYS A 84 -0.91 -2.46 -5.80
N ALA A 85 0.21 -2.17 -6.48
CA ALA A 85 0.34 -0.97 -7.28
C ALA A 85 -0.60 -0.94 -8.48
N ARG A 86 -0.78 -2.08 -9.17
CA ARG A 86 -1.70 -2.19 -10.30
C ARG A 86 -3.14 -2.00 -9.86
N THR A 87 -3.54 -2.67 -8.77
CA THR A 87 -4.88 -2.53 -8.19
C THR A 87 -5.17 -1.08 -7.80
N TYR A 88 -4.21 -0.42 -7.15
CA TYR A 88 -4.33 1.00 -6.77
C TYR A 88 -4.56 1.90 -7.99
N MET A 89 -3.73 1.74 -9.02
CA MET A 89 -3.79 2.59 -10.20
C MET A 89 -5.06 2.36 -11.02
N LEU A 90 -5.46 1.10 -11.21
CA LEU A 90 -6.70 0.78 -11.91
C LEU A 90 -7.94 1.27 -11.17
N LYS A 91 -7.95 1.20 -9.83
CA LYS A 91 -9.04 1.78 -9.03
C LYS A 91 -9.11 3.29 -9.16
N ARG A 92 -7.96 3.97 -9.24
CA ARG A 92 -7.90 5.43 -9.44
C ARG A 92 -8.36 5.85 -10.83
N LEU A 93 -8.04 5.07 -11.86
CA LEU A 93 -8.44 5.33 -13.24
C LEU A 93 -9.88 4.90 -13.56
N GLY A 94 -10.45 3.99 -12.76
CA GLY A 94 -11.81 3.48 -12.92
C GLY A 94 -12.91 4.50 -12.62
N ALA A 95 -14.15 4.14 -12.94
CA ALA A 95 -15.31 4.98 -12.65
C ALA A 95 -15.44 5.24 -11.14
N GLY A 96 -15.52 6.50 -10.74
CA GLY A 96 -15.55 6.89 -9.32
C GLY A 96 -14.17 6.94 -8.63
N GLY A 97 -13.09 6.76 -9.38
CA GLY A 97 -11.72 6.94 -8.88
C GLY A 97 -11.41 8.38 -8.48
N VAL A 98 -10.39 8.55 -7.63
CA VAL A 98 -9.98 9.86 -7.11
C VAL A 98 -9.09 10.57 -8.13
N ALA A 99 -9.62 11.63 -8.75
CA ALA A 99 -8.84 12.47 -9.66
C ALA A 99 -7.64 13.11 -8.95
N ASN A 100 -6.52 13.25 -9.66
CA ASN A 100 -5.41 14.07 -9.19
C ASN A 100 -5.79 15.55 -9.32
N THR A 101 -6.21 16.16 -8.22
CA THR A 101 -6.58 17.59 -8.19
C THR A 101 -5.38 18.51 -8.03
N ILE A 102 -4.22 17.96 -7.64
CA ILE A 102 -3.01 18.73 -7.35
C ILE A 102 -2.26 19.04 -8.64
N HIS A 103 -2.25 18.10 -9.58
CA HIS A 103 -1.64 18.24 -10.89
C HIS A 103 -2.70 18.07 -11.98
N PRO A 104 -3.37 19.17 -12.40
CA PRO A 104 -4.44 19.10 -13.39
C PRO A 104 -3.99 18.42 -14.69
N GLY A 105 -4.75 17.41 -15.13
CA GLY A 105 -4.47 16.65 -16.35
C GLY A 105 -3.62 15.38 -16.16
N ALA A 106 -3.07 15.15 -14.97
CA ALA A 106 -2.39 13.92 -14.61
C ALA A 106 -3.32 12.92 -13.90
N ASP A 107 -2.98 11.65 -13.97
CA ASP A 107 -3.61 10.56 -13.21
C ASP A 107 -2.83 10.25 -11.92
N ALA A 108 -1.51 10.41 -11.94
CA ALA A 108 -0.59 10.15 -10.83
C ALA A 108 0.54 11.18 -10.77
N CYS A 109 1.29 11.22 -9.67
CA CYS A 109 2.54 11.96 -9.52
C CYS A 109 3.56 11.14 -8.75
N ASP A 110 4.84 11.53 -8.82
CA ASP A 110 5.99 10.84 -8.21
C ASP A 110 6.16 11.14 -6.70
N ASP A 111 5.23 11.91 -6.11
CA ASP A 111 5.17 12.12 -4.67
C ASP A 111 4.41 10.98 -3.95
N PRO A 112 5.08 10.15 -3.14
CA PRO A 112 4.44 9.07 -2.39
C PRO A 112 3.44 9.56 -1.35
N ARG A 113 3.45 10.85 -0.97
CA ARG A 113 2.45 11.43 -0.05
C ARG A 113 1.09 11.62 -0.70
N HIS A 114 1.02 11.68 -2.04
CA HIS A 114 -0.23 11.84 -2.79
C HIS A 114 -0.76 10.51 -3.34
N GLY A 115 0.11 9.53 -3.53
CA GLY A 115 -0.28 8.20 -3.99
C GLY A 115 0.82 7.17 -3.78
N GLN A 116 1.61 6.93 -4.82
CA GLN A 116 2.68 5.94 -4.81
C GLN A 116 3.97 6.62 -5.23
N GLY A 117 5.10 6.19 -4.66
CA GLY A 117 6.40 6.58 -5.16
C GLY A 117 6.59 6.07 -6.59
N TRP A 118 7.31 6.83 -7.40
CA TRP A 118 7.67 6.42 -8.75
C TRP A 118 9.03 6.97 -9.12
N LEU A 119 9.82 6.21 -9.88
CA LEU A 119 11.12 6.64 -10.37
C LEU A 119 11.25 6.39 -11.86
N SER A 120 11.80 7.39 -12.55
CA SER A 120 12.14 7.31 -13.96
C SER A 120 13.33 6.38 -14.19
N ARG A 121 13.50 5.90 -15.43
CA ARG A 121 14.66 5.07 -15.80
C ARG A 121 15.99 5.81 -15.61
N GLU A 122 15.99 7.13 -15.68
CA GLU A 122 17.17 7.95 -15.43
C GLU A 122 17.53 7.95 -13.95
N GLN A 123 16.56 8.24 -13.07
CA GLN A 123 16.74 8.19 -11.62
C GLN A 123 17.14 6.79 -11.15
N LEU A 124 16.61 5.72 -11.76
CA LEU A 124 17.02 4.34 -11.45
C LEU A 124 18.48 4.05 -11.85
N ARG A 125 18.96 4.61 -12.98
CA ARG A 125 20.36 4.47 -13.39
C ARG A 125 21.30 5.22 -12.46
N GLU A 126 20.90 6.40 -12.01
CA GLU A 126 21.65 7.17 -11.02
C GLU A 126 21.71 6.44 -9.68
N ARG A 127 20.57 5.94 -9.20
CA ARG A 127 20.45 5.23 -7.92
C ARG A 127 21.28 3.96 -7.86
N TRP A 128 21.24 3.14 -8.91
CA TRP A 128 21.88 1.81 -8.90
C TRP A 128 23.22 1.77 -9.61
N GLY A 129 23.56 2.78 -10.40
CA GLY A 129 24.69 2.72 -11.33
C GLY A 129 24.44 1.78 -12.51
N THR A 130 25.29 1.85 -13.53
CA THR A 130 25.03 1.24 -14.84
C THR A 130 24.83 -0.27 -14.81
N LEU A 131 25.63 -1.02 -14.06
CA LEU A 131 25.59 -2.48 -14.05
C LEU A 131 24.40 -3.03 -13.25
N ASP A 132 24.27 -2.57 -12.00
CA ASP A 132 23.17 -3.01 -11.14
C ASP A 132 21.82 -2.51 -11.65
N TYR A 133 21.77 -1.38 -12.36
CA TYR A 133 20.57 -0.94 -13.04
C TYR A 133 19.96 -2.02 -13.92
N TYR A 134 20.73 -2.62 -14.83
CA TYR A 134 20.17 -3.65 -15.71
C TYR A 134 19.71 -4.88 -14.91
N ARG A 135 20.50 -5.31 -13.93
CA ARG A 135 20.15 -6.45 -13.07
C ARG A 135 18.83 -6.22 -12.33
N TYR A 136 18.70 -5.09 -11.64
CA TYR A 136 17.55 -4.77 -10.80
C TYR A 136 16.32 -4.39 -11.61
N TYR A 137 16.49 -3.59 -12.67
CA TYR A 137 15.41 -3.21 -13.56
C TYR A 137 14.75 -4.44 -14.20
N TYR A 138 15.52 -5.40 -14.73
CA TYR A 138 14.93 -6.60 -15.35
C TYR A 138 14.33 -7.57 -14.34
N ARG A 139 14.83 -7.62 -13.11
CA ARG A 139 14.23 -8.41 -12.03
C ARG A 139 12.84 -7.87 -11.65
N ILE A 140 12.72 -6.56 -11.49
CA ILE A 140 11.43 -5.89 -11.21
C ILE A 140 10.50 -6.03 -12.41
N LYS A 141 10.99 -5.73 -13.63
CA LYS A 141 10.20 -5.86 -14.85
C LYS A 141 9.65 -7.27 -15.04
N LYS A 142 10.43 -8.30 -14.68
CA LYS A 142 9.93 -9.69 -14.70
C LYS A 142 8.82 -9.90 -13.67
N ALA A 143 8.95 -9.42 -12.44
CA ALA A 143 7.89 -9.56 -11.42
C ALA A 143 6.59 -8.87 -11.84
N VAL A 144 6.70 -7.70 -12.49
CA VAL A 144 5.55 -6.97 -13.04
C VAL A 144 4.90 -7.75 -14.18
N ALA A 145 5.69 -8.25 -15.13
CA ALA A 145 5.19 -9.05 -16.26
C ALA A 145 4.56 -10.39 -15.81
N ASP A 146 5.16 -11.06 -14.82
CA ASP A 146 4.63 -12.32 -14.26
C ASP A 146 3.28 -12.12 -13.54
N THR A 147 2.85 -10.87 -13.28
CA THR A 147 1.56 -10.52 -12.66
C THR A 147 0.71 -9.61 -13.57
N GLU A 148 1.03 -9.55 -14.85
CA GLU A 148 0.33 -8.68 -15.81
C GLU A 148 -1.18 -8.99 -15.84
N GLY A 149 -2.00 -7.94 -15.79
CA GLY A 149 -3.46 -8.05 -15.81
C GLY A 149 -4.11 -8.59 -14.53
N LEU A 150 -3.33 -9.00 -13.52
CA LEU A 150 -3.86 -9.45 -12.23
C LEU A 150 -4.07 -8.29 -11.26
N VAL A 151 -5.19 -8.32 -10.55
CA VAL A 151 -5.61 -7.34 -9.54
C VAL A 151 -6.09 -8.02 -8.27
N ILE A 152 -6.26 -7.23 -7.21
CA ILE A 152 -6.75 -7.69 -5.91
C ILE A 152 -8.19 -7.19 -5.73
N THR A 153 -9.13 -8.12 -5.55
CA THR A 153 -10.56 -7.81 -5.40
C THR A 153 -11.12 -8.34 -4.08
N HIS A 154 -12.17 -7.69 -3.59
CA HIS A 154 -12.99 -8.16 -2.49
C HIS A 154 -14.46 -8.00 -2.87
N GLY A 155 -15.17 -9.12 -3.02
CA GLY A 155 -16.57 -9.10 -3.46
C GLY A 155 -16.76 -8.64 -4.91
N GLY A 156 -15.74 -8.83 -5.77
CA GLY A 156 -15.76 -8.41 -7.18
C GLY A 156 -15.33 -6.96 -7.43
N GLU A 157 -15.08 -6.19 -6.37
CA GLU A 157 -14.62 -4.81 -6.46
C GLU A 157 -13.13 -4.70 -6.11
N LEU A 158 -12.42 -3.76 -6.74
CA LEU A 158 -11.01 -3.49 -6.41
C LEU A 158 -10.87 -2.98 -4.98
N ILE A 159 -9.93 -3.56 -4.22
CA ILE A 159 -9.65 -3.12 -2.85
C ILE A 159 -8.91 -1.77 -2.82
N ASP A 160 -8.70 -1.23 -1.62
CA ASP A 160 -7.67 -0.20 -1.37
C ASP A 160 -6.37 -0.90 -0.90
N PRO A 161 -5.42 -1.18 -1.81
CA PRO A 161 -4.27 -2.04 -1.52
C PRO A 161 -3.13 -1.23 -0.89
N VAL A 162 -3.42 -0.59 0.25
CA VAL A 162 -2.46 0.24 0.98
C VAL A 162 -1.30 -0.60 1.53
N TYR A 163 -0.09 -0.06 1.49
CA TYR A 163 1.12 -0.76 1.92
C TYR A 163 2.09 0.20 2.61
N HIS A 164 3.02 -0.37 3.38
CA HIS A 164 4.02 0.38 4.13
C HIS A 164 5.32 -0.42 4.30
N SER A 165 6.40 0.26 4.69
CA SER A 165 7.73 -0.36 4.82
C SER A 165 7.77 -1.47 5.87
N SER A 166 7.52 -1.15 7.14
CA SER A 166 7.62 -2.09 8.26
C SER A 166 6.55 -1.82 9.31
N CYS A 167 6.00 -2.86 9.89
CA CYS A 167 4.86 -2.82 10.78
C CYS A 167 5.24 -2.96 12.27
N GLY A 168 6.48 -3.35 12.58
CA GLY A 168 6.91 -3.54 13.97
C GLY A 168 6.27 -4.77 14.65
N GLY A 169 5.78 -5.74 13.87
CA GLY A 169 5.28 -7.04 14.34
C GLY A 169 3.79 -7.29 14.08
N SER A 170 2.98 -6.26 13.86
CA SER A 170 1.58 -6.41 13.41
C SER A 170 1.08 -5.21 12.61
N THR A 171 0.15 -5.46 11.69
CA THR A 171 -0.54 -4.42 10.92
C THR A 171 -1.75 -3.90 11.69
N GLN A 172 -2.28 -2.74 11.29
CA GLN A 172 -3.42 -2.05 11.92
C GLN A 172 -4.73 -2.33 11.18
N HIS A 173 -5.85 -2.20 11.89
CA HIS A 173 -7.14 -2.01 11.23
C HIS A 173 -7.21 -0.62 10.60
N SER A 174 -7.93 -0.49 9.49
CA SER A 174 -8.07 0.81 8.81
C SER A 174 -8.79 1.85 9.66
N GLU A 175 -9.78 1.48 10.47
CA GLU A 175 -10.53 2.43 11.31
C GLU A 175 -9.70 3.02 12.45
N ASP A 176 -8.63 2.32 12.87
CA ASP A 176 -7.74 2.84 13.91
C ASP A 176 -6.79 3.92 13.37
N VAL A 177 -6.62 4.00 12.05
CA VAL A 177 -5.74 4.98 11.39
C VAL A 177 -6.53 6.05 10.64
N TRP A 178 -7.62 5.68 9.96
CA TRP A 178 -8.40 6.54 9.07
C TRP A 178 -9.89 6.62 9.43
N GLN A 179 -10.32 6.09 10.58
CA GLN A 179 -11.71 6.13 11.08
C GLN A 179 -12.74 5.41 10.19
N VAL A 180 -12.33 4.79 9.08
CA VAL A 180 -13.17 4.00 8.18
C VAL A 180 -12.80 2.54 8.29
N ALA A 181 -13.77 1.70 8.65
CA ALA A 181 -13.59 0.24 8.72
C ALA A 181 -13.74 -0.38 7.33
N LEU A 182 -12.68 -1.01 6.83
CA LEU A 182 -12.70 -1.77 5.58
C LEU A 182 -12.55 -3.26 5.90
N PRO A 183 -13.39 -4.13 5.34
CA PRO A 183 -13.44 -5.55 5.72
C PRO A 183 -12.15 -6.30 5.37
N TYR A 184 -11.46 -5.89 4.31
CA TYR A 184 -10.18 -6.45 3.87
C TYR A 184 -8.96 -5.84 4.57
N LEU A 185 -9.06 -4.68 5.25
CA LEU A 185 -7.95 -4.04 5.97
C LEU A 185 -8.06 -4.27 7.47
N ARG A 186 -7.73 -5.50 7.89
CA ARG A 186 -7.69 -5.88 9.31
C ARG A 186 -6.24 -6.05 9.77
N GLY A 187 -5.98 -5.73 11.04
CA GLY A 187 -4.71 -6.01 11.67
C GLY A 187 -4.40 -7.50 11.69
N VAL A 188 -3.22 -7.87 11.22
CA VAL A 188 -2.68 -9.24 11.23
C VAL A 188 -1.31 -9.26 11.88
N THR A 189 -0.94 -10.42 12.41
CA THR A 189 0.43 -10.66 12.87
C THR A 189 1.37 -10.65 11.67
N CYS A 190 2.59 -10.16 11.89
CA CYS A 190 3.62 -10.09 10.86
C CYS A 190 4.94 -10.63 11.42
N PRO A 191 5.04 -11.96 11.58
CA PRO A 191 6.14 -12.59 12.32
C PRO A 191 7.51 -12.50 11.62
N HIS A 192 7.54 -12.13 10.34
CA HIS A 192 8.75 -12.08 9.52
C HIS A 192 9.11 -10.66 9.06
N ASP A 193 8.66 -9.65 9.80
CA ASP A 193 9.10 -8.26 9.61
C ASP A 193 10.55 -8.10 10.13
N HIS A 194 11.52 -8.28 9.24
CA HIS A 194 12.94 -8.13 9.54
C HIS A 194 13.51 -6.82 8.97
N ASP A 195 12.86 -5.70 9.28
CA ASP A 195 13.41 -4.36 9.01
C ASP A 195 14.81 -4.23 9.65
N PRO A 196 15.88 -3.91 8.89
CA PRO A 196 17.21 -3.68 9.44
C PRO A 196 17.27 -2.42 10.32
N TYR A 197 16.27 -1.55 10.23
CA TYR A 197 16.12 -0.36 11.06
C TYR A 197 14.78 -0.43 11.81
N PRO A 198 14.57 -1.39 12.72
CA PRO A 198 13.25 -1.65 13.31
C PRO A 198 12.80 -0.53 14.25
N GLY A 199 13.72 0.32 14.71
CA GLY A 199 13.41 1.49 15.51
C GLY A 199 14.18 2.74 15.09
N ASP A 200 13.68 3.89 15.51
CA ASP A 200 14.31 5.20 15.36
C ASP A 200 14.10 6.01 16.63
N ARG A 201 15.11 6.81 17.01
CA ARG A 201 15.09 7.64 18.22
C ARG A 201 15.23 9.09 17.83
N LYS A 202 14.26 9.92 18.24
CA LYS A 202 14.32 11.37 18.07
C LYS A 202 14.19 12.07 19.40
N ARG A 203 14.94 13.15 19.54
CA ARG A 203 14.96 14.00 20.73
C ARG A 203 14.66 15.43 20.31
N PHE A 204 13.71 16.07 20.99
CA PHE A 204 13.28 17.43 20.74
C PHE A 204 13.34 18.24 22.03
N THR A 205 13.66 19.53 21.94
CA THR A 205 13.38 20.44 23.07
C THR A 205 11.88 20.63 23.21
N LEU A 206 11.39 20.97 24.41
CA LEU A 206 9.95 21.15 24.61
C LEU A 206 9.40 22.32 23.77
N GLU A 207 10.20 23.33 23.48
CA GLU A 207 9.85 24.45 22.60
C GLU A 207 9.68 24.00 21.14
N GLN A 208 10.52 23.08 20.66
CA GLN A 208 10.36 22.50 19.32
C GLN A 208 9.04 21.72 19.21
N VAL A 209 8.67 21.00 20.27
CA VAL A 209 7.39 20.31 20.34
C VAL A 209 6.23 21.30 20.35
N ASP A 210 6.32 22.37 21.13
CA ASP A 210 5.30 23.43 21.19
C ASP A 210 5.12 24.13 19.84
N GLN A 211 6.22 24.41 19.13
CA GLN A 211 6.16 24.99 17.80
C GLN A 211 5.51 24.04 16.78
N ALA A 212 5.85 22.74 16.84
CA ALA A 212 5.35 21.76 15.87
C ALA A 212 3.89 21.35 16.12
N LEU A 213 3.50 21.21 17.39
CA LEU A 213 2.17 20.71 17.79
C LEU A 213 1.22 21.82 18.25
N GLY A 214 1.72 23.05 18.40
CA GLY A 214 0.96 24.17 18.95
C GLY A 214 0.58 23.94 20.42
N THR A 215 1.43 23.29 21.21
CA THR A 215 1.17 22.97 22.63
C THR A 215 1.79 24.02 23.58
N GLY A 216 1.63 23.83 24.89
CA GLY A 216 2.30 24.61 25.94
C GLY A 216 3.14 23.73 26.86
N LEU A 217 3.73 22.68 26.30
CA LEU A 217 4.47 21.63 26.97
C LEU A 217 5.65 22.16 27.76
N ALA A 218 6.40 23.13 27.22
CA ALA A 218 7.53 23.73 27.94
C ALA A 218 7.06 24.41 29.24
N ALA A 219 6.00 25.22 29.16
CA ALA A 219 5.43 25.90 30.32
C ALA A 219 4.84 24.92 31.35
N VAL A 220 4.10 23.91 30.88
CA VAL A 220 3.49 22.90 31.75
C VAL A 220 4.56 22.08 32.46
N ALA A 221 5.60 21.61 31.75
CA ALA A 221 6.68 20.82 32.34
C ALA A 221 7.44 21.57 33.45
N VAL A 222 7.64 22.89 33.30
CA VAL A 222 8.25 23.73 34.34
C VAL A 222 7.34 23.89 35.56
N SER A 223 6.04 24.09 35.34
CA SER A 223 5.05 24.32 36.41
C SER A 223 4.66 23.04 37.19
N ALA A 224 4.90 21.87 36.60
CA ALA A 224 4.35 20.58 37.03
C ALA A 224 4.91 20.01 38.34
N GLY A 225 6.00 20.57 38.89
CA GLY A 225 6.53 20.18 40.21
C GLY A 225 6.73 18.68 40.43
N GLY A 226 7.02 17.91 39.37
CA GLY A 226 7.24 16.46 39.42
C GLY A 226 5.99 15.56 39.40
N ASN A 227 4.76 16.09 39.57
CA ASN A 227 3.52 15.30 39.66
C ASN A 227 2.61 15.37 38.43
N ALA A 228 2.78 16.34 37.52
CA ALA A 228 2.01 16.32 36.29
C ALA A 228 2.61 15.32 35.29
N LYS A 229 1.74 14.66 34.51
CA LYS A 229 2.12 13.91 33.31
C LYS A 229 1.91 14.81 32.09
N PRO A 230 2.91 15.63 31.71
CA PRO A 230 2.80 16.57 30.59
C PRO A 230 2.58 15.86 29.23
N ILE A 231 2.90 14.57 29.15
CA ILE A 231 2.55 13.69 28.04
C ILE A 231 1.97 12.37 28.57
N GLU A 232 0.83 11.95 28.03
CA GLU A 232 0.19 10.67 28.40
C GLU A 232 -0.55 10.09 27.19
N VAL A 233 -0.42 8.78 26.97
CA VAL A 233 -1.25 8.07 25.99
C VAL A 233 -2.63 7.86 26.58
N LEU A 234 -3.66 8.37 25.91
CA LEU A 234 -5.06 8.28 26.36
C LEU A 234 -5.73 7.02 25.82
N GLU A 235 -5.44 6.65 24.58
CA GLU A 235 -6.03 5.49 23.92
C GLU A 235 -4.98 4.72 23.13
N TYR A 236 -5.18 3.41 23.05
CA TYR A 236 -4.42 2.51 22.20
C TYR A 236 -5.31 1.93 21.10
N THR A 237 -4.71 1.62 19.95
CA THR A 237 -5.37 0.82 18.91
C THR A 237 -5.56 -0.61 19.38
N SER A 238 -6.41 -1.40 18.72
CA SER A 238 -6.66 -2.80 19.12
C SER A 238 -5.39 -3.67 19.11
N THR A 239 -4.39 -3.25 18.35
CA THR A 239 -3.08 -3.88 18.17
C THR A 239 -2.00 -3.32 19.11
N GLY A 240 -2.35 -2.37 19.98
CA GLY A 240 -1.47 -1.87 21.04
C GLY A 240 -0.62 -0.64 20.70
N ARG A 241 -0.86 0.05 19.57
CA ARG A 241 -0.15 1.30 19.25
C ARG A 241 -0.82 2.50 19.92
N PRO A 242 -0.08 3.56 20.33
CA PRO A 242 -0.69 4.81 20.74
C PRO A 242 -1.64 5.35 19.66
N LYS A 243 -2.88 5.65 20.03
CA LYS A 243 -3.91 6.20 19.12
C LYS A 243 -4.11 7.69 19.35
N THR A 244 -4.24 8.10 20.61
CA THR A 244 -4.39 9.50 21.02
C THR A 244 -3.52 9.79 22.24
N LEU A 245 -2.92 10.97 22.28
CA LEU A 245 -2.11 11.44 23.39
C LEU A 245 -2.66 12.76 23.95
N SER A 246 -2.57 12.94 25.26
CA SER A 246 -2.62 14.24 25.90
C SER A 246 -1.21 14.83 25.90
N VAL A 247 -1.03 16.00 25.29
CA VAL A 247 0.21 16.76 25.32
C VAL A 247 -0.10 18.13 25.90
N ALA A 248 0.36 18.39 27.12
CA ALA A 248 0.05 19.60 27.88
C ALA A 248 -1.46 19.88 28.00
N GLY A 249 -2.27 18.83 28.17
CA GLY A 249 -3.73 18.91 28.26
C GLY A 249 -4.46 19.01 26.91
N LYS A 250 -3.74 19.05 25.79
CA LYS A 250 -4.34 18.96 24.44
C LYS A 250 -4.39 17.52 23.97
N THR A 251 -5.58 17.06 23.58
CA THR A 251 -5.76 15.76 22.95
C THR A 251 -5.38 15.82 21.48
N LEU A 252 -4.38 15.03 21.09
CA LEU A 252 -3.86 14.96 19.73
C LEU A 252 -3.87 13.50 19.23
N PRO A 253 -4.31 13.25 17.98
CA PRO A 253 -4.10 11.96 17.34
C PRO A 253 -2.61 11.66 17.17
N SER A 254 -2.19 10.41 17.37
CA SER A 254 -0.80 9.99 17.16
C SER A 254 -0.33 10.22 15.72
N THR A 255 -1.24 10.17 14.75
CA THR A 255 -0.97 10.47 13.34
C THR A 255 -0.50 11.92 13.16
N THR A 256 -1.10 12.88 13.86
CA THR A 256 -0.69 14.29 13.87
C THR A 256 0.70 14.45 14.48
N ILE A 257 0.98 13.77 15.60
CA ILE A 257 2.30 13.81 16.24
C ILE A 257 3.37 13.23 15.31
N ARG A 258 3.08 12.07 14.70
CA ARG A 258 3.96 11.44 13.71
C ARG A 258 4.28 12.39 12.56
N GLU A 259 3.28 13.01 11.97
CA GLU A 259 3.47 13.92 10.83
C GLU A 259 4.28 15.16 11.23
N LYS A 260 3.88 15.86 12.30
CA LYS A 260 4.48 17.13 12.72
C LYS A 260 5.90 16.99 13.27
N LEU A 261 6.22 15.86 13.90
CA LEU A 261 7.57 15.58 14.42
C LEU A 261 8.39 14.69 13.47
N GLY A 262 7.84 14.35 12.30
CA GLY A 262 8.51 13.53 11.28
C GLY A 262 8.88 12.13 11.77
N LEU A 263 8.05 11.50 12.59
CA LEU A 263 8.28 10.15 13.09
C LEU A 263 8.00 9.10 12.00
N ARG A 264 8.68 7.95 12.09
CA ARG A 264 8.53 6.87 11.11
C ARG A 264 7.16 6.19 11.18
N SER A 265 6.60 6.03 12.38
CA SER A 265 5.32 5.37 12.63
C SER A 265 4.56 6.04 13.79
N THR A 266 3.35 5.55 14.07
CA THR A 266 2.59 5.88 15.28
C THR A 266 2.84 4.92 16.44
N ASP A 267 3.68 3.91 16.23
CA ASP A 267 4.10 2.99 17.28
C ASP A 267 5.34 3.58 17.96
N PHE A 268 5.15 4.31 19.06
CA PHE A 268 6.25 4.95 19.77
C PHE A 268 6.03 5.03 21.27
N SER A 269 7.13 5.08 22.01
CA SER A 269 7.14 5.54 23.40
C SER A 269 7.56 7.01 23.45
N ALA A 270 7.06 7.73 24.45
CA ALA A 270 7.32 9.15 24.66
C ALA A 270 7.73 9.37 26.12
N VAL A 271 8.90 9.95 26.34
CA VAL A 271 9.44 10.23 27.68
C VAL A 271 10.02 11.64 27.71
N ILE A 272 9.76 12.38 28.79
CA ILE A 272 10.38 13.69 29.00
C ILE A 272 11.52 13.53 30.01
N GLU A 273 12.73 13.84 29.57
CA GLU A 273 13.96 13.75 30.35
C GLU A 273 14.88 14.94 30.04
N ASP A 274 15.45 15.54 31.08
CA ASP A 274 16.37 16.70 30.99
C ASP A 274 15.84 17.84 30.12
N GLY A 275 14.55 18.18 30.23
CA GLY A 275 13.93 19.25 29.45
C GLY A 275 13.77 18.93 27.95
N HIS A 276 13.84 17.65 27.58
CA HIS A 276 13.63 17.20 26.20
C HIS A 276 12.54 16.14 26.16
N LEU A 277 11.79 16.11 25.05
CA LEU A 277 10.95 14.98 24.69
C LEU A 277 11.77 13.99 23.87
N GLU A 278 11.93 12.78 24.39
CA GLU A 278 12.49 11.64 23.67
C GLU A 278 11.36 10.74 23.16
N LEU A 279 11.43 10.41 21.86
CA LEU A 279 10.51 9.52 21.18
C LEU A 279 11.29 8.36 20.57
N VAL A 280 10.90 7.13 20.91
CA VAL A 280 11.43 5.91 20.29
C VAL A 280 10.31 5.26 19.49
N THR A 281 10.45 5.25 18.16
CA THR A 281 9.46 4.70 17.23
C THR A 281 9.84 3.30 16.77
N TYR A 282 8.86 2.46 16.49
CA TYR A 282 9.02 1.11 15.95
C TYR A 282 8.28 0.96 14.62
N GLY A 283 8.90 0.27 13.65
CA GLY A 283 8.37 0.17 12.29
C GLY A 283 8.38 1.49 11.52
N HIS A 284 7.83 1.46 10.30
CA HIS A 284 7.87 2.58 9.37
C HIS A 284 6.67 2.56 8.42
N GLY A 285 5.84 3.60 8.55
CA GLY A 285 4.66 3.83 7.74
C GLY A 285 3.37 3.83 8.57
N HIS A 286 2.24 3.83 7.87
CA HIS A 286 0.92 3.89 8.52
C HIS A 286 0.50 2.56 9.16
N GLY A 287 1.11 1.44 8.77
CA GLY A 287 0.88 0.14 9.40
C GLY A 287 -0.35 -0.63 8.91
N VAL A 288 -1.10 -0.13 7.93
CA VAL A 288 -2.31 -0.80 7.41
C VAL A 288 -1.96 -1.58 6.14
N GLY A 289 -2.62 -2.72 5.90
CA GLY A 289 -2.43 -3.53 4.69
C GLY A 289 -1.05 -4.18 4.61
N LEU A 290 -0.45 -4.23 3.43
CA LEU A 290 0.78 -5.00 3.19
C LEU A 290 2.01 -4.34 3.86
N CYS A 291 2.72 -5.13 4.66
CA CYS A 291 4.05 -4.79 5.20
C CYS A 291 5.13 -5.27 4.23
N GLN A 292 5.94 -4.38 3.66
CA GLN A 292 6.91 -4.72 2.60
C GLN A 292 8.03 -5.63 3.11
N TRP A 293 8.61 -5.33 4.27
CA TRP A 293 9.59 -6.20 4.92
C TRP A 293 8.99 -7.54 5.32
N GLY A 294 7.75 -7.53 5.81
CA GLY A 294 7.01 -8.74 6.13
C GLY A 294 6.70 -9.61 4.91
N ALA A 295 6.32 -9.01 3.79
CA ALA A 295 6.11 -9.70 2.51
C ALA A 295 7.40 -10.38 2.03
N ASN A 296 8.54 -9.70 2.12
CA ASN A 296 9.85 -10.30 1.84
C ASN A 296 10.17 -11.46 2.79
N GLY A 297 9.81 -11.32 4.06
CA GLY A 297 9.93 -12.36 5.07
C GLY A 297 9.09 -13.60 4.73
N LEU A 298 7.80 -13.44 4.48
CA LEU A 298 6.89 -14.51 4.07
C LEU A 298 7.36 -15.20 2.79
N ALA A 299 7.80 -14.41 1.81
CA ALA A 299 8.33 -14.93 0.55
C ALA A 299 9.57 -15.83 0.77
N LYS A 300 10.48 -15.43 1.66
CA LYS A 300 11.64 -16.26 2.06
C LYS A 300 11.24 -17.53 2.81
N HIS A 301 10.03 -17.59 3.36
CA HIS A 301 9.45 -18.76 4.02
C HIS A 301 8.50 -19.54 3.09
N GLY A 302 8.58 -19.32 1.77
CA GLY A 302 7.92 -20.14 0.76
C GLY A 302 6.52 -19.70 0.35
N TYR A 303 6.04 -18.55 0.83
CA TYR A 303 4.78 -17.97 0.36
C TYR A 303 4.98 -17.37 -1.04
N ASP A 304 4.04 -17.65 -1.93
CA ASP A 304 3.93 -16.96 -3.21
C ASP A 304 3.20 -15.62 -3.05
N SER A 305 3.17 -14.83 -4.14
CA SER A 305 2.53 -13.51 -4.12
C SER A 305 1.05 -13.56 -3.73
N GLU A 306 0.28 -14.56 -4.15
CA GLU A 306 -1.13 -14.71 -3.77
C GLU A 306 -1.28 -15.02 -2.27
N GLY A 307 -0.46 -15.92 -1.72
CA GLY A 307 -0.42 -16.21 -0.30
C GLY A 307 -0.01 -15.00 0.54
N ILE A 308 0.92 -14.18 0.06
CA ILE A 308 1.31 -12.92 0.69
C ILE A 308 0.13 -11.92 0.70
N ILE A 309 -0.56 -11.76 -0.44
CA ILE A 309 -1.73 -10.89 -0.54
C ILE A 309 -2.84 -11.37 0.40
N GLY A 310 -3.15 -12.67 0.40
CA GLY A 310 -4.18 -13.25 1.27
C GLY A 310 -3.85 -13.16 2.77
N HIS A 311 -2.57 -13.06 3.14
CA HIS A 311 -2.16 -12.80 4.52
C HIS A 311 -2.47 -11.37 4.97
N TYR A 312 -2.17 -10.37 4.14
CA TYR A 312 -2.31 -8.96 4.51
C TYR A 312 -3.68 -8.36 4.24
N TYR A 313 -4.45 -8.95 3.32
CA TYR A 313 -5.78 -8.47 2.95
C TYR A 313 -6.82 -9.59 3.14
N MET A 314 -7.79 -9.35 4.01
CA MET A 314 -8.77 -10.38 4.40
C MET A 314 -9.80 -10.64 3.30
N ASN A 315 -10.08 -11.93 3.04
CA ASN A 315 -11.12 -12.39 2.12
C ASN A 315 -11.02 -11.80 0.70
N VAL A 316 -9.80 -11.56 0.24
CA VAL A 316 -9.54 -11.06 -1.12
C VAL A 316 -9.27 -12.19 -2.10
N LYS A 317 -9.30 -11.88 -3.39
CA LYS A 317 -8.82 -12.73 -4.47
C LYS A 317 -7.80 -11.99 -5.31
N VAL A 318 -6.83 -12.74 -5.84
CA VAL A 318 -6.01 -12.29 -6.96
C VAL A 318 -6.64 -12.88 -8.22
N GLU A 319 -7.09 -12.02 -9.13
CA GLU A 319 -7.80 -12.45 -10.34
C GLU A 319 -7.54 -11.51 -11.52
N PRO A 320 -7.77 -11.95 -12.76
CA PRO A 320 -7.72 -11.06 -13.91
C PRO A 320 -8.72 -9.91 -13.78
N TYR A 321 -8.30 -8.70 -14.16
CA TYR A 321 -9.13 -7.49 -14.21
C TYR A 321 -10.43 -7.66 -15.02
#